data_AF-A0A1B6JVY9-F1
#
_entry.id   AF-A0A1B6JVY9-F1
#
_cell.length_a   1.000
_cell.length_b   1.000
_cell.length_c   1.000
_cell.angle_alpha   90.00
_cell.angle_beta   90.00
_cell.angle_gamma   90.00
#
_symmetry.space_group_name_H-M   'P 1'
#
loop_
_entity.id
_entity.type
_entity.pdbx_description
1 polymer ?
#
loop_
_entity_poly.entity_id
_entity_poly.type
_entity_poly.pdbx_seq_one_letter_code
_entity_poly.pdbx_strand_id
1 'polypeptide(L)'
;PFPALLYIAVPGNSLWLGEAPLTDIASQIVSSSGASGHNVEYLLKLASFMREFIPEAEDSHLFTLEFLVRTRIKENKLCLKSLMGEIASPPKSPERDPPPEDEVGAAQALRVDTFEFTSRVPPKKLRCLNI
;
A
#
# COMPACT_ATOMS: atom_id res chain seq x y z
N PRO A 1 -0.67 -24.92 -10.85
CA PRO A 1 -1.69 -23.86 -10.61
C PRO A 1 -2.60 -24.32 -9.46
N PHE A 2 -3.08 -23.40 -8.63
CA PHE A 2 -3.99 -23.69 -7.51
C PHE A 2 -4.94 -22.50 -7.29
N PRO A 3 -6.13 -22.69 -6.68
CA PRO A 3 -7.04 -21.59 -6.39
C PRO A 3 -6.45 -20.58 -5.40
N ALA A 4 -6.63 -19.28 -5.66
CA ALA A 4 -6.19 -18.20 -4.78
C ALA A 4 -7.35 -17.26 -4.45
N LEU A 5 -7.34 -16.68 -3.25
CA LEU A 5 -8.26 -15.62 -2.85
C LEU A 5 -7.66 -14.27 -3.23
N LEU A 6 -8.43 -13.43 -3.92
CA LEU A 6 -7.99 -12.14 -4.42
C LEU A 6 -8.95 -11.04 -3.97
N TYR A 7 -8.41 -9.97 -3.39
CA TYR A 7 -9.16 -8.78 -2.99
C TYR A 7 -8.95 -7.69 -4.04
N ILE A 8 -10.03 -7.31 -4.74
CA ILE A 8 -10.03 -6.23 -5.73
C ILE A 8 -11.13 -5.25 -5.37
N ALA A 9 -10.78 -3.96 -5.30
CA ALA A 9 -11.77 -2.90 -5.24
C ALA A 9 -12.40 -2.71 -6.63
N VAL A 10 -13.74 -2.78 -6.69
CA VAL A 10 -14.50 -2.57 -7.93
C VAL A 10 -14.88 -1.10 -8.09
N PRO A 11 -15.25 -0.67 -9.32
CA PRO A 11 -15.76 0.68 -9.60
C PRO A 11 -16.81 1.27 -8.65
N GLY A 12 -17.61 0.44 -7.97
CA GLY A 12 -18.59 0.91 -6.99
C GLY A 12 -18.00 1.31 -5.62
N ASN A 13 -16.69 1.16 -5.40
CA ASN A 13 -16.05 1.50 -4.15
C ASN A 13 -15.93 3.02 -3.99
N SER A 14 -16.35 3.57 -2.84
CA SER A 14 -16.33 5.01 -2.55
C SER A 14 -14.92 5.63 -2.53
N LEU A 15 -13.87 4.81 -2.43
CA LEU A 15 -12.46 5.23 -2.45
C LEU A 15 -11.84 5.11 -3.85
N TRP A 16 -12.56 4.63 -4.86
CA TRP A 16 -12.05 4.57 -6.22
C TRP A 16 -12.07 5.97 -6.84
N LEU A 17 -10.89 6.47 -7.19
CA LEU A 17 -10.71 7.80 -7.79
C LEU A 17 -10.86 7.82 -9.32
N GLY A 18 -11.06 6.65 -9.95
CA GLY A 18 -11.13 6.52 -11.41
C GLY A 18 -9.76 6.45 -12.09
N GLU A 19 -9.80 6.45 -13.42
CA GLU A 19 -8.60 6.60 -14.26
C GLU A 19 -8.14 8.06 -14.26
N ALA A 20 -6.82 8.27 -14.30
CA ALA A 20 -6.22 9.60 -14.33
C ALA A 20 -4.92 9.60 -15.15
N PRO A 21 -4.51 10.76 -15.70
CA PRO A 21 -3.21 10.91 -16.33
C PRO A 21 -2.08 10.55 -15.35
N LEU A 22 -1.06 9.85 -15.83
CA LEU A 22 0.08 9.43 -15.03
C LEU A 22 0.80 10.60 -14.33
N THR A 23 0.81 11.77 -14.95
CA THR A 23 1.37 13.01 -14.38
C THR A 23 0.62 13.49 -13.15
N ASP A 24 -0.71 13.32 -13.16
CA ASP A 24 -1.60 13.76 -12.09
C ASP A 24 -1.49 12.78 -10.92
N ILE A 25 -1.48 11.48 -11.22
CA ILE A 25 -1.20 10.41 -10.26
C ILE A 25 0.18 10.64 -9.61
N ALA A 26 1.23 10.89 -10.40
CA ALA A 26 2.57 11.15 -9.86
C ALA A 26 2.60 12.40 -8.96
N SER A 27 1.89 13.46 -9.34
CA SER A 27 1.77 14.67 -8.51
C SER A 27 1.04 14.38 -7.19
N GLN A 28 -0.04 13.61 -7.23
CA GLN A 28 -0.77 13.18 -6.03
C GLN A 28 0.11 12.30 -5.13
N ILE A 29 0.86 11.35 -5.68
CA ILE A 29 1.77 10.49 -4.91
C ILE A 29 2.81 11.34 -4.16
N VAL A 30 3.41 12.33 -4.82
CA VAL A 30 4.43 13.20 -4.21
C VAL A 30 3.87 14.03 -3.05
N SER A 31 2.61 14.48 -3.13
CA SER A 31 2.00 15.31 -2.09
C SER A 31 1.32 14.52 -0.97
N SER A 32 1.12 13.21 -1.13
CA SER A 32 0.33 12.39 -0.20
C SER A 32 1.17 11.73 0.89
N SER A 33 0.67 11.77 2.13
CA SER A 33 1.15 11.00 3.28
C SER A 33 -0.02 10.59 4.17
N GLY A 34 0.17 9.55 4.97
CA GLY A 34 -0.81 9.07 5.94
C GLY A 34 -0.14 8.42 7.14
N ALA A 35 -0.94 7.73 7.97
CA ALA A 35 -0.46 7.05 9.18
C ALA A 35 0.67 6.03 8.92
N SER A 36 0.75 5.48 7.70
CA SER A 36 1.78 4.53 7.28
C SER A 36 3.00 5.15 6.62
N GLY A 37 3.09 6.49 6.52
CA GLY A 37 4.20 7.19 5.87
C GLY A 37 3.83 7.88 4.56
N HIS A 38 4.85 8.21 3.75
CA HIS A 38 4.68 8.89 2.48
C HIS A 38 4.27 7.93 1.36
N ASN A 39 3.40 8.38 0.45
CA ASN A 39 3.00 7.55 -0.69
C ASN A 39 4.16 7.32 -1.68
N VAL A 40 5.13 8.24 -1.73
CA VAL A 40 6.40 8.06 -2.44
C VAL A 40 7.13 6.81 -1.96
N GLU A 41 7.16 6.57 -0.66
CA GLU A 41 7.83 5.40 -0.09
C GLU A 41 7.19 4.09 -0.54
N TYR A 42 5.86 4.04 -0.52
CA TYR A 42 5.10 2.89 -0.98
C TYR A 42 5.44 2.55 -2.44
N LEU A 43 5.34 3.53 -3.36
CA LEU A 43 5.61 3.32 -4.77
C LEU A 43 7.03 2.82 -5.03
N LEU A 44 8.03 3.47 -4.42
CA LEU A 44 9.44 3.14 -4.67
C LEU A 44 9.82 1.77 -4.11
N LYS A 45 9.28 1.39 -2.95
CA LYS A 45 9.48 0.04 -2.39
C LYS A 45 8.84 -1.02 -3.28
N LEU A 46 7.63 -0.78 -3.79
CA LEU A 46 6.95 -1.70 -4.71
C LEU A 46 7.74 -1.88 -6.00
N ALA A 47 8.16 -0.79 -6.65
CA ALA A 47 8.96 -0.85 -7.88
C ALA A 47 10.31 -1.55 -7.67
N SER A 48 10.97 -1.31 -6.53
CA SER A 48 12.20 -2.02 -6.17
C SER A 48 11.96 -3.51 -6.00
N PHE A 49 10.90 -3.89 -5.29
CA PHE A 49 10.54 -5.29 -5.06
C PHE A 49 10.26 -6.02 -6.38
N MET A 50 9.48 -5.41 -7.28
CA MET A 50 9.16 -6.00 -8.58
C MET A 50 10.43 -6.30 -9.40
N ARG A 51 11.38 -5.37 -9.46
CA ARG A 51 12.67 -5.58 -10.15
C ARG A 51 13.52 -6.67 -9.53
N GLU A 52 13.57 -6.75 -8.21
CA GLU A 52 14.47 -7.66 -7.49
C GLU A 52 13.94 -9.10 -7.47
N PHE A 53 12.63 -9.26 -7.25
CA PHE A 53 12.05 -10.56 -6.95
C PHE A 53 11.21 -11.15 -8.07
N ILE A 54 10.75 -10.34 -9.02
CA ILE A 54 9.89 -10.78 -10.14
C ILE A 54 10.34 -10.09 -11.44
N PRO A 55 11.63 -10.21 -11.85
CA PRO A 55 12.17 -9.51 -13.01
C PRO A 55 11.49 -9.87 -14.34
N GLU A 56 10.85 -11.03 -14.42
CA GLU A 56 10.08 -11.46 -15.59
C GLU A 56 8.72 -10.77 -15.72
N ALA A 57 8.19 -10.17 -14.65
CA ALA A 57 6.94 -9.43 -14.67
C ALA A 57 7.21 -7.97 -15.06
N GLU A 58 6.97 -7.65 -16.33
CA GLU A 58 7.07 -6.28 -16.82
C GLU A 58 5.79 -5.48 -16.48
N ASP A 59 5.93 -4.48 -15.62
CA ASP A 59 4.87 -3.52 -15.29
C ASP A 59 5.27 -2.11 -15.75
N SER A 60 4.93 -1.81 -17.00
CA SER A 60 5.22 -0.51 -17.62
C SER A 60 4.55 0.65 -16.90
N HIS A 61 3.36 0.45 -16.33
CA HIS A 61 2.63 1.49 -15.61
C HIS A 61 3.36 1.87 -14.31
N LEU A 62 3.72 0.88 -13.50
CA LEU A 62 4.47 1.07 -12.25
C LEU A 62 5.81 1.77 -12.48
N PHE A 63 6.59 1.32 -13.46
CA PHE A 63 7.91 1.91 -13.74
C PHE A 63 7.82 3.30 -14.35
N THR A 64 6.78 3.59 -15.13
CA THR A 64 6.52 4.95 -15.62
C THR A 64 6.15 5.87 -14.47
N LEU A 65 5.30 5.44 -13.54
CA LEU A 65 4.97 6.21 -12.34
C LEU A 65 6.21 6.47 -11.47
N GLU A 66 7.05 5.45 -11.25
CA GLU A 66 8.30 5.65 -10.51
C GLU A 66 9.16 6.73 -11.16
N PHE A 67 9.34 6.68 -12.49
CA PHE A 67 10.13 7.66 -13.22
C PHE A 67 9.55 9.08 -13.05
N LEU A 68 8.23 9.25 -13.21
CA LEU A 68 7.57 10.54 -13.06
C LEU A 68 7.67 11.09 -11.64
N VAL A 69 7.46 10.24 -10.62
CA VAL A 69 7.60 10.62 -9.20
C VAL A 69 9.03 11.06 -8.88
N ARG A 70 10.04 10.31 -9.33
CA ARG A 70 11.45 10.69 -9.16
C ARG A 70 11.78 12.01 -9.85
N THR A 71 11.22 12.23 -11.03
CA THR A 71 11.39 13.49 -11.78
C THR A 71 10.77 14.66 -11.00
N ARG A 72 9.53 14.49 -10.52
CA ARG A 72 8.81 15.50 -9.74
C ARG A 72 9.49 15.86 -8.42
N ILE A 73 10.08 14.87 -7.74
CA ILE A 73 10.89 15.09 -6.53
C ILE A 73 12.10 15.98 -6.83
N LYS A 74 12.77 15.77 -7.97
CA LYS A 74 13.90 16.60 -8.40
C LYS A 74 13.46 18.02 -8.76
N GLU A 75 12.39 18.16 -9.54
CA GLU A 75 11.82 19.46 -9.93
C GLU A 75 11.45 20.29 -8.70
N ASN A 76 10.81 19.66 -7.72
CA ASN A 76 10.37 20.31 -6.49
C ASN A 76 11.48 20.43 -5.43
N LYS A 77 12.70 19.98 -5.72
CA LYS A 77 13.86 19.99 -4.81
C LYS A 77 13.58 19.32 -3.47
N LEU A 78 12.80 18.24 -3.48
CA LEU A 78 12.44 17.50 -2.28
C LEU A 78 13.55 16.53 -1.87
N CYS A 79 13.73 16.35 -0.56
CA CYS A 79 14.70 15.41 -0.03
C CYS A 79 14.14 13.98 -0.06
N LEU A 80 14.66 13.16 -0.98
CA LEU A 80 14.22 11.76 -1.10
C LEU A 80 14.41 10.97 0.20
N LYS A 81 15.47 11.24 0.98
CA LYS A 81 15.69 10.57 2.27
C LYS A 81 14.55 10.84 3.25
N SER A 82 14.04 12.08 3.28
CA SER A 82 12.89 12.45 4.11
C SER A 82 11.60 11.74 3.67
N LEU A 83 11.43 11.55 2.36
CA LEU A 83 10.24 10.90 1.78
C LEU A 83 10.26 9.37 1.91
N MET A 84 11.38 8.78 2.32
CA MET A 84 11.56 7.33 2.37
C MET A 84 11.37 6.72 3.76
N GLY A 85 11.02 7.56 4.75
CA GLY A 85 10.91 7.16 6.15
C GLY A 85 12.28 6.85 6.78
N GLU A 86 12.41 7.06 8.08
CA GLU A 86 13.53 6.45 8.82
C GLU A 86 13.26 4.94 8.93
N ILE A 87 14.31 4.12 8.80
CA ILE A 87 14.25 2.67 9.06
C ILE A 87 14.00 2.48 10.56
N ALA A 88 12.77 2.65 11.02
CA ALA A 88 12.46 2.56 12.44
C ALA A 88 11.03 2.07 12.67
N SER A 89 10.99 0.87 13.23
CA SER A 89 9.87 0.12 13.81
C SER A 89 8.89 -0.58 12.86
N PRO A 90 8.47 -1.83 13.21
CA PRO A 90 7.36 -2.51 12.55
C PRO A 90 6.12 -1.60 12.56
N PRO A 91 5.20 -1.75 11.59
CA PRO A 91 3.95 -0.99 11.58
C PRO A 91 3.27 -1.16 12.94
N LYS A 92 3.16 -0.07 13.70
CA LYS A 92 2.30 -0.05 14.87
C LYS A 92 0.89 -0.26 14.34
N SER A 93 0.22 -1.26 14.87
CA SER A 93 -1.19 -1.52 14.61
C SER A 93 -1.95 -0.20 14.75
N PRO A 94 -2.90 0.14 13.85
CA PRO A 94 -3.71 1.33 14.06
C PRO A 94 -4.40 1.24 15.41
N GLU A 95 -4.06 2.15 16.32
CA GLU A 95 -4.86 2.40 17.52
C GLU A 95 -6.25 2.83 17.03
N ARG A 96 -7.27 2.02 17.36
CA ARG A 96 -8.65 2.27 16.97
C ARG A 96 -9.20 3.37 17.87
N ASP A 97 -9.59 4.51 17.31
CA ASP A 97 -10.50 5.42 17.97
C ASP A 97 -11.82 4.68 18.28
N PRO A 98 -12.45 4.89 19.45
CA PRO A 98 -13.75 4.32 19.74
C PRO A 98 -14.80 4.92 18.79
N PRO A 99 -15.75 4.11 18.27
CA PRO A 99 -16.81 4.61 17.41
C PRO A 99 -17.77 5.54 18.18
N PRO A 100 -18.38 6.53 17.51
CA PRO A 100 -19.42 7.37 18.09
C PRO A 100 -20.67 6.54 18.49
N GLU A 101 -21.31 6.97 19.57
CA GLU A 101 -22.23 6.18 20.40
C GLU A 101 -23.61 5.85 19.77
N ASP A 102 -23.88 6.26 18.52
CA ASP A 102 -25.25 6.31 17.97
C ASP A 102 -25.61 5.23 16.92
N GLU A 103 -24.78 4.23 16.63
CA GLU A 103 -25.15 3.11 15.74
C GLU A 103 -25.28 1.77 16.48
N VAL A 104 -26.16 1.73 17.47
CA VAL A 104 -26.58 0.50 18.13
C VAL A 104 -27.76 -0.10 17.38
N GLY A 105 -27.53 -0.96 16.38
CA GLY A 105 -28.61 -1.83 15.92
C GLY A 105 -28.56 -2.39 14.50
N ALA A 106 -27.50 -3.11 14.10
CA ALA A 106 -27.63 -4.26 13.20
C ALA A 106 -26.32 -5.06 13.13
N ALA A 107 -26.37 -6.30 13.59
CA ALA A 107 -25.39 -7.37 13.38
C ALA A 107 -23.97 -7.12 13.92
N GLN A 108 -23.81 -7.44 15.20
CA GLN A 108 -22.59 -7.99 15.79
C GLN A 108 -22.17 -9.28 15.04
N ALA A 109 -21.63 -9.13 13.84
CA ALA A 109 -20.64 -10.07 13.34
C ALA A 109 -19.33 -9.65 14.02
N LEU A 110 -19.04 -10.24 15.19
CA LEU A 110 -17.65 -10.37 15.65
C LEU A 110 -16.87 -10.82 14.42
N ARG A 111 -15.96 -10.00 13.90
CA ARG A 111 -14.95 -10.50 12.97
C ARG A 111 -14.13 -11.49 13.78
N VAL A 112 -14.55 -12.76 13.73
CA VAL A 112 -13.75 -13.89 14.16
C VAL A 112 -12.41 -13.70 13.48
N ASP A 113 -11.38 -13.64 14.32
CA ASP A 113 -9.98 -13.37 14.01
C ASP A 113 -9.63 -13.71 12.56
N THR A 114 -9.66 -12.73 11.66
CA THR A 114 -9.43 -12.96 10.22
C THR A 114 -7.98 -13.38 9.91
N PHE A 115 -7.13 -13.47 10.92
CA PHE A 115 -5.78 -14.05 10.88
C PHE A 115 -5.75 -15.57 11.11
N GLU A 116 -6.91 -16.22 11.32
CA GLU A 116 -6.99 -17.68 11.47
C GLU A 116 -6.48 -18.42 10.22
N PHE A 117 -6.59 -17.78 9.05
CA PHE A 117 -6.03 -18.33 7.82
C PHE A 117 -4.50 -18.25 7.79
N THR A 118 -3.92 -17.10 8.16
CA THR A 118 -2.45 -16.90 8.14
C THR A 118 -1.72 -17.74 9.19
N SER A 119 -2.39 -18.06 10.30
CA SER A 119 -1.85 -18.91 11.37
C SER A 119 -1.82 -20.40 11.04
N ARG A 120 -2.52 -20.83 9.97
CA ARG A 120 -2.50 -22.22 9.46
C ARG A 120 -1.51 -22.44 8.32
N VAL A 121 -0.85 -21.38 7.83
CA VAL A 121 0.15 -21.47 6.77
C VAL A 121 1.48 -21.96 7.39
N PRO A 122 2.08 -23.06 6.91
CA PRO A 122 3.37 -23.52 7.38
C PRO A 122 4.42 -22.40 7.27
N PRO A 123 5.36 -22.27 8.21
CA PRO A 123 6.37 -21.21 8.18
C PRO A 123 7.28 -21.40 6.95
N LYS A 124 6.90 -20.73 5.86
CA LYS A 124 7.79 -20.40 4.75
C LYS A 124 8.06 -18.91 4.89
N LYS A 125 9.32 -18.49 4.75
CA LYS A 125 9.70 -17.07 4.71
C LYS A 125 8.76 -16.34 3.76
N LEU A 126 7.80 -15.60 4.31
CA LEU A 126 6.97 -14.70 3.53
C LEU A 126 7.92 -13.58 3.10
N ARG A 127 8.26 -13.54 1.81
CA ARG A 127 9.27 -12.60 1.29
C ARG A 127 8.93 -11.14 1.58
N CYS A 128 7.67 -10.84 1.89
CA CYS A 128 7.13 -9.52 2.15
C CYS A 128 6.82 -9.22 3.62
N LEU A 129 7.08 -10.15 4.55
CA LEU A 129 6.93 -9.92 5.98
C LEU A 129 8.14 -10.50 6.69
N ASN A 130 9.07 -9.64 7.11
CA ASN A 130 10.07 -9.99 8.12
C ASN A 130 9.38 -10.05 9.49
N ILE A 131 8.52 -11.04 9.68
CA ILE A 131 7.99 -11.47 10.98
C ILE A 131 8.59 -12.84 11.27
#